data_AF-A0A8J1IPL5-F1
#
_entry.id   AF-A0A8J1IPL5-F1
#
_cell.length_a   1.000
_cell.length_b   1.000
_cell.length_c   1.000
_cell.angle_alpha   90.00
_cell.angle_beta   90.00
_cell.angle_gamma   90.00
#
_symmetry.space_group_name_H-M   'P 1'
#
loop_
_entity.id
_entity.type
_entity.pdbx_description
1 polymer ?
#
loop_
_entity_poly.entity_id
_entity_poly.type
_entity_poly.pdbx_seq_one_letter_code
_entity_poly.pdbx_strand_id
1 'polypeptide(L)'
;MIGRMSALLWKQNAGRNRPLTPDQAGLLCEQGTMAEWEPGEPTRDKARYDLNLDIRKRNVFVTQLGEAREEDENVTQLPVIKEAASKILENSKNTLQRTLVLKKEVEYDHVSQELLAKRREFSDRKHALDVRKEEFSQKQTEYTEKAANFEKFLQDSDVRRRRAILKYQTEAKQNELRDMEINKLVKQLEEKKIRQQKLHEKVKKLKLFEEFLLRTVDIVPENYLEYGVDSPVKAIIRRYETLSLTNESLVNNLTVLADEQENKQHELENLQQQHDTLKLMMTSELSQLQMDYDILLEKNKQLELKFNLDKGQFRNQSVEVASLLMSITNLSEQCHLKHFRSIDEAELLQKLDMIKEFILEKSQVEKLATHLSEERPSLFNLDDQTLKHKRTSKKPFKIKVSEVQHQDNKNSNNRRVSIVEAKI
;
A
#
# COMPACT_ATOMS: atom_id res chain seq x y z
N MET A 1 -5.87 25.33 -55.33
CA MET A 1 -6.39 24.10 -55.94
C MET A 1 -5.96 22.92 -55.07
N ILE A 2 -6.88 21.99 -54.83
CA ILE A 2 -6.72 20.72 -54.09
C ILE A 2 -6.55 20.90 -52.58
N GLY A 3 -7.44 20.47 -51.70
CA GLY A 3 -8.68 19.73 -51.90
C GLY A 3 -9.40 19.64 -50.55
N ARG A 4 -10.64 20.16 -50.52
CA ARG A 4 -11.67 19.64 -49.62
C ARG A 4 -12.14 18.32 -50.22
N MET A 5 -12.27 17.27 -49.42
CA MET A 5 -13.52 16.50 -49.30
C MET A 5 -13.34 15.23 -48.45
N SER A 6 -14.39 14.98 -47.68
CA SER A 6 -14.82 13.67 -47.16
C SER A 6 -13.98 13.08 -46.03
N ALA A 7 -14.52 12.58 -44.92
CA ALA A 7 -15.86 12.20 -44.53
C ALA A 7 -15.86 12.20 -42.99
N LEU A 8 -16.89 12.71 -42.31
CA LEU A 8 -18.04 11.88 -41.91
C LEU A 8 -17.60 10.50 -41.40
N LEU A 9 -17.05 10.47 -40.19
CA LEU A 9 -17.28 9.43 -39.19
C LEU A 9 -16.58 9.91 -37.93
N TRP A 10 -17.34 10.29 -36.90
CA TRP A 10 -17.05 10.15 -35.46
C TRP A 10 -18.20 10.83 -34.72
N LYS A 11 -19.38 10.25 -34.93
CA LYS A 11 -20.59 10.50 -34.16
C LYS A 11 -20.95 9.16 -33.49
N GLN A 12 -20.09 8.67 -32.61
CA GLN A 12 -20.39 7.50 -31.77
C GLN A 12 -19.38 7.36 -30.61
N ASN A 13 -19.50 8.22 -29.58
CA ASN A 13 -19.16 7.88 -28.19
C ASN A 13 -19.43 9.07 -27.27
N ALA A 14 -20.71 9.34 -27.03
CA ALA A 14 -21.15 10.18 -25.92
C ALA A 14 -22.13 9.32 -25.11
N GLY A 15 -21.61 8.62 -24.11
CA GLY A 15 -22.39 7.63 -23.38
C GLY A 15 -21.64 7.02 -22.22
N ARG A 16 -21.37 7.86 -21.20
CA ARG A 16 -21.34 7.54 -19.75
C ARG A 16 -20.45 8.56 -19.05
N ASN A 17 -21.09 9.54 -18.41
CA ASN A 17 -20.70 10.01 -17.09
C ASN A 17 -21.92 10.73 -16.52
N ARG A 18 -22.57 10.07 -15.55
CA ARG A 18 -23.59 10.69 -14.71
C ARG A 18 -22.93 11.77 -13.84
N PRO A 19 -23.60 12.89 -13.60
CA PRO A 19 -23.17 13.88 -12.62
C PRO A 19 -23.38 13.32 -11.20
N LEU A 20 -22.37 13.49 -10.34
CA LEU A 20 -22.52 13.37 -8.89
C LEU A 20 -23.22 14.63 -8.39
N THR A 21 -24.31 14.47 -7.66
CA THR A 21 -25.02 15.54 -6.97
C THR A 21 -24.22 16.00 -5.74
N PRO A 22 -24.16 17.32 -5.45
CA PRO A 22 -23.57 17.83 -4.23
C PRO A 22 -24.67 18.07 -3.20
N ASP A 23 -24.83 17.16 -2.25
CA ASP A 23 -25.53 17.44 -1.01
C ASP A 23 -24.83 16.70 0.13
N GLN A 24 -24.70 17.39 1.26
CA GLN A 24 -24.00 17.02 2.50
C GLN A 24 -22.50 17.40 2.58
N ALA A 25 -22.24 18.71 2.67
CA ALA A 25 -21.14 19.21 3.51
C ALA A 25 -21.43 20.67 3.89
N GLY A 26 -22.08 20.86 5.04
CA GLY A 26 -22.31 22.20 5.57
C GLY A 26 -22.83 22.16 6.99
N LEU A 27 -21.92 22.17 7.96
CA LEU A 27 -22.08 22.82 9.28
C LEU A 27 -20.75 22.71 10.07
N LEU A 28 -20.34 23.87 10.63
CA LEU A 28 -19.24 24.12 11.61
C LEU A 28 -17.82 24.14 11.00
N CYS A 29 -16.92 25.12 11.18
CA CYS A 29 -16.75 26.29 12.07
C CYS A 29 -16.12 27.44 11.25
N GLU A 30 -16.57 28.68 11.36
CA GLU A 30 -16.09 29.73 12.28
C GLU A 30 -14.56 30.02 12.29
N GLN A 31 -14.27 31.24 11.82
CA GLN A 31 -13.31 32.24 12.32
C GLN A 31 -11.83 31.86 12.44
N GLY A 32 -10.98 32.59 11.70
CA GLY A 32 -9.52 32.52 11.87
C GLY A 32 -8.73 33.36 10.87
N THR A 33 -8.75 34.68 11.07
CA THR A 33 -7.69 35.68 10.84
C THR A 33 -6.61 35.44 9.77
N MET A 34 -6.51 36.45 8.88
CA MET A 34 -5.34 36.80 8.07
C MET A 34 -4.02 36.73 8.84
N ALA A 35 -2.97 36.24 8.18
CA ALA A 35 -1.61 36.72 8.39
C ALA A 35 -0.77 36.55 7.12
N GLU A 36 -0.33 37.68 6.58
CA GLU A 36 0.74 37.84 5.61
C GLU A 36 1.99 37.07 6.03
N TRP A 37 2.68 36.46 5.06
CA TRP A 37 4.04 35.96 5.20
C TRP A 37 4.90 36.61 4.13
N GLU A 38 5.67 37.62 4.52
CA GLU A 38 6.90 38.03 3.83
C GLU A 38 8.13 37.44 4.55
N PRO A 39 9.25 37.20 3.84
CA PRO A 39 10.41 36.50 4.37
C PRO A 39 11.42 37.44 5.04
N GLY A 40 11.89 37.10 6.25
CA GLY A 40 12.92 37.83 6.99
C GLY A 40 14.18 37.00 7.27
N GLU A 41 15.34 37.62 7.03
CA GLU A 41 16.72 37.15 7.18
C GLU A 41 17.17 36.74 8.61
N PRO A 42 18.33 36.05 8.76
CA PRO A 42 18.71 35.39 10.00
C PRO A 42 19.51 36.29 10.95
N THR A 43 19.17 36.27 12.25
CA THR A 43 19.97 36.90 13.30
C THR A 43 20.65 35.85 14.17
N ARG A 44 21.95 36.07 14.37
CA ARG A 44 22.80 35.45 15.40
C ARG A 44 22.45 36.06 16.76
N ASP A 45 22.37 35.23 17.80
CA ASP A 45 22.84 35.51 19.17
C ASP A 45 22.87 34.18 19.96
N LYS A 46 24.03 33.70 20.39
CA LYS A 46 24.75 33.97 21.65
C LYS A 46 24.11 33.35 22.91
N ALA A 47 24.75 32.25 23.33
CA ALA A 47 25.19 31.93 24.70
C ALA A 47 24.17 31.56 25.78
N ARG A 48 24.24 30.30 26.23
CA ARG A 48 24.73 29.88 27.56
C ARG A 48 24.12 28.52 27.92
N TYR A 49 24.96 27.51 28.14
CA TYR A 49 24.92 26.69 29.35
C TYR A 49 26.32 26.14 29.59
N ASP A 50 26.96 26.66 30.65
CA ASP A 50 28.16 26.10 31.27
C ASP A 50 27.80 24.80 31.99
N LEU A 51 28.70 23.82 31.97
CA LEU A 51 28.84 22.91 33.09
C LEU A 51 30.31 22.54 33.33
N ASN A 52 30.78 23.07 34.45
CA ASN A 52 32.05 22.84 35.12
C ASN A 52 32.17 21.39 35.60
N LEU A 53 33.31 20.75 35.37
CA LEU A 53 33.82 19.69 36.25
C LEU A 53 35.35 19.81 36.41
N ASP A 54 35.74 20.22 37.61
CA ASP A 54 37.09 20.21 38.15
C ASP A 54 37.68 18.79 38.18
N ILE A 55 38.86 18.59 37.57
CA ILE A 55 39.82 17.57 38.04
C ILE A 55 41.19 18.23 38.21
N ARG A 56 41.49 18.51 39.48
CA ARG A 56 42.77 18.99 39.99
C ARG A 56 43.90 18.00 39.65
N LYS A 57 44.98 18.48 39.03
CA LYS A 57 46.32 17.91 39.23
C LYS A 57 47.32 19.02 39.51
N ARG A 58 47.96 18.86 40.68
CA ARG A 58 48.89 19.76 41.33
C ARG A 58 50.28 19.70 40.67
N ASN A 59 50.87 20.88 40.55
CA ASN A 59 52.26 21.25 40.81
C ASN A 59 53.37 20.46 40.09
N VAL A 60 53.82 21.08 39.00
CA VAL A 60 55.18 21.02 38.48
C VAL A 60 56.13 21.68 39.49
N PHE A 61 57.16 20.95 39.94
CA PHE A 61 58.36 21.55 40.51
C PHE A 61 59.54 21.25 39.59
N VAL A 62 60.09 22.33 39.05
CA VAL A 62 61.42 22.42 38.47
C VAL A 62 62.37 22.66 39.63
N THR A 63 63.38 21.81 39.80
CA THR A 63 64.59 22.15 40.55
C THR A 63 65.79 21.96 39.65
N GLN A 64 66.51 23.07 39.49
CA GLN A 64 67.70 23.27 38.69
C GLN A 64 68.91 22.56 39.33
N LEU A 65 69.91 22.35 38.48
CA LEU A 65 71.25 21.80 38.74
C LEU A 65 72.05 22.59 39.79
N GLY A 66 72.88 21.89 40.57
CA GLY A 66 73.94 22.49 41.39
C GLY A 66 74.69 21.52 42.33
N GLU A 67 75.86 21.06 41.85
CA GLU A 67 77.14 20.80 42.55
C GLU A 67 77.31 19.83 43.75
N ALA A 68 78.17 18.82 43.49
CA ALA A 68 79.33 18.32 44.26
C ALA A 68 79.21 17.76 45.70
N ARG A 69 79.47 16.44 45.85
CA ARG A 69 80.65 15.82 46.53
C ARG A 69 80.41 14.30 46.75
N GLU A 70 81.35 13.47 46.27
CA GLU A 70 82.19 12.52 47.05
C GLU A 70 81.38 11.43 47.76
N GLU A 71 81.35 10.19 47.28
CA GLU A 71 82.30 9.08 47.47
C GLU A 71 81.49 7.98 48.16
N ASP A 72 81.32 6.82 47.51
CA ASP A 72 81.70 5.54 48.10
C ASP A 72 81.35 4.36 47.18
N GLU A 73 82.34 3.48 47.11
CA GLU A 73 82.47 2.28 46.32
C GLU A 73 81.46 1.20 46.74
N ASN A 74 80.79 0.55 45.77
CA ASN A 74 80.83 -0.91 45.68
C ASN A 74 80.16 -1.46 44.41
N VAL A 75 81.02 -1.87 43.48
CA VAL A 75 81.03 -3.13 42.73
C VAL A 75 79.68 -3.83 42.46
N THR A 76 79.24 -3.79 41.21
CA THR A 76 79.07 -5.00 40.37
C THR A 76 78.94 -4.59 38.91
N GLN A 77 80.06 -4.61 38.19
CA GLN A 77 80.05 -4.50 36.73
C GLN A 77 79.45 -5.78 36.16
N LEU A 78 78.13 -5.77 35.94
CA LEU A 78 77.49 -6.67 34.98
C LEU A 78 77.86 -6.17 33.57
N PRO A 79 78.50 -6.98 32.72
CA PRO A 79 78.87 -6.55 31.39
C PRO A 79 77.60 -6.17 30.60
N VAL A 80 77.56 -4.91 30.15
CA VAL A 80 76.54 -4.43 29.22
C VAL A 80 76.73 -5.18 27.91
N ILE A 81 75.91 -6.20 27.72
CA ILE A 81 75.73 -6.88 26.46
C ILE A 81 75.18 -5.84 25.48
N LYS A 82 76.04 -5.34 24.58
CA LYS A 82 75.68 -4.36 23.54
C LYS A 82 75.02 -5.00 22.32
N GLU A 83 74.75 -6.30 22.38
CA GLU A 83 74.12 -7.05 21.30
C GLU A 83 72.65 -7.30 21.64
N ALA A 84 71.77 -7.14 20.66
CA ALA A 84 70.37 -7.51 20.83
C ALA A 84 70.29 -8.98 21.26
N ALA A 85 69.52 -9.28 22.30
CA ALA A 85 69.40 -10.63 22.89
C ALA A 85 69.11 -11.74 21.85
N SER A 86 68.53 -11.37 20.71
CA SER A 86 68.30 -12.22 19.54
C SER A 86 69.57 -12.79 18.91
N LYS A 87 70.70 -12.07 18.88
CA LYS A 87 71.96 -12.51 18.24
C LYS A 87 72.81 -13.46 19.09
N ILE A 88 72.70 -13.41 20.42
CA ILE A 88 73.46 -14.27 21.33
C ILE A 88 72.89 -15.70 21.41
N LEU A 89 71.61 -15.85 21.07
CA LEU A 89 70.87 -17.11 21.18
C LEU A 89 70.89 -18.00 19.93
N GLU A 90 71.46 -17.54 18.79
CA GLU A 90 71.59 -18.37 17.58
C GLU A 90 72.80 -19.33 17.62
N ASN A 91 73.81 -19.05 18.47
CA ASN A 91 75.12 -19.70 18.40
C ASN A 91 75.51 -20.54 19.64
N SER A 92 74.59 -21.27 20.29
CA SER A 92 75.04 -22.28 21.27
C SER A 92 74.15 -23.52 21.37
N LYS A 93 74.77 -24.69 21.18
CA LYS A 93 74.16 -26.03 21.33
C LYS A 93 73.83 -26.42 22.79
N ASN A 94 74.09 -25.55 23.78
CA ASN A 94 73.91 -25.82 25.22
C ASN A 94 73.12 -24.71 25.93
N THR A 95 71.98 -24.29 25.38
CA THR A 95 71.11 -23.27 26.01
C THR A 95 70.18 -23.94 27.03
N LEU A 96 70.18 -23.51 28.30
CA LEU A 96 69.31 -24.05 29.35
C LEU A 96 67.82 -23.92 28.96
N GLN A 97 66.99 -24.93 29.23
CA GLN A 97 65.56 -24.98 28.86
C GLN A 97 64.79 -23.72 29.27
N ARG A 98 65.12 -23.15 30.44
CA ARG A 98 64.51 -21.94 30.98
C ARG A 98 64.69 -20.70 30.08
N THR A 99 65.84 -20.56 29.43
CA THR A 99 66.13 -19.46 28.48
C THR A 99 65.41 -19.63 27.14
N LEU A 100 65.18 -20.86 26.68
CA LEU A 100 64.36 -21.14 25.51
C LEU A 100 62.88 -20.83 25.75
N VAL A 101 62.37 -21.15 26.95
CA VAL A 101 61.01 -20.80 27.37
C VAL A 101 60.83 -19.27 27.39
N LEU A 102 61.77 -18.51 27.97
CA LEU A 102 61.73 -17.05 27.96
C LEU A 102 61.74 -16.45 26.54
N LYS A 103 62.52 -17.01 25.60
CA LYS A 103 62.50 -16.58 24.20
C LYS A 103 61.13 -16.82 23.56
N LYS A 104 60.51 -17.98 23.85
CA LYS A 104 59.15 -18.31 23.38
C LYS A 104 58.08 -17.43 24.02
N GLU A 105 58.24 -17.05 25.29
CA GLU A 105 57.35 -16.08 25.95
C GLU A 105 57.46 -14.70 25.30
N VAL A 106 58.66 -14.21 25.01
CA VAL A 106 58.85 -12.91 24.33
C VAL A 106 58.32 -12.95 22.89
N GLU A 107 58.57 -14.02 22.13
CA GLU A 107 57.99 -14.21 20.80
C GLU A 107 56.46 -14.26 20.87
N TYR A 108 55.91 -14.95 21.88
CA TYR A 108 54.47 -15.05 22.11
C TYR A 108 53.85 -13.69 22.46
N ASP A 109 54.47 -12.95 23.37
CA ASP A 109 54.01 -11.62 23.78
C ASP A 109 54.08 -10.63 22.60
N HIS A 110 55.13 -10.71 21.78
CA HIS A 110 55.25 -9.90 20.58
C HIS A 110 54.13 -10.21 19.58
N VAL A 111 53.90 -11.48 19.26
CA VAL A 111 52.81 -11.93 18.38
C VAL A 111 51.44 -11.57 18.99
N SER A 112 51.29 -11.69 20.31
CA SER A 112 50.07 -11.32 21.04
C SER A 112 49.78 -9.83 20.93
N GLN A 113 50.79 -8.98 21.08
CA GLN A 113 50.67 -7.53 20.89
C GLN A 113 50.32 -7.17 19.44
N GLU A 114 50.94 -7.81 18.45
CA GLU A 114 50.58 -7.61 17.03
C GLU A 114 49.14 -8.04 16.73
N LEU A 115 48.70 -9.17 17.28
CA LEU A 115 47.31 -9.63 17.14
C LEU A 115 46.33 -8.66 17.79
N LEU A 116 46.65 -8.12 18.97
CA LEU A 116 45.83 -7.10 19.63
C LEU A 116 45.79 -5.79 18.83
N ALA A 117 46.92 -5.36 18.27
CA ALA A 117 46.98 -4.19 17.40
C ALA A 117 46.13 -4.38 16.14
N LYS A 118 46.23 -5.54 15.48
CA LYS A 118 45.37 -5.88 14.33
C LYS A 118 43.89 -5.97 14.70
N ARG A 119 43.55 -6.56 15.85
CA ARG A 119 42.16 -6.58 16.34
C ARG A 119 41.60 -5.17 16.54
N ARG A 120 42.40 -4.24 17.08
CA ARG A 120 41.99 -2.83 17.20
C ARG A 120 41.81 -2.17 15.83
N GLU A 121 42.77 -2.32 14.91
CA GLU A 121 42.63 -1.79 13.54
C GLU A 121 41.37 -2.32 12.84
N PHE A 122 41.04 -3.61 12.98
CA PHE A 122 39.82 -4.18 12.43
C PHE A 122 38.56 -3.65 13.12
N SER A 123 38.61 -3.47 14.44
CA SER A 123 37.52 -2.87 15.21
C SER A 123 37.24 -1.43 14.75
N ASP A 124 38.28 -0.63 14.59
CA ASP A 124 38.17 0.77 14.15
C ASP A 124 37.66 0.86 12.71
N ARG A 125 38.16 -0.01 11.80
CA ARG A 125 37.64 -0.10 10.42
C ARG A 125 36.19 -0.53 10.39
N LYS A 126 35.80 -1.49 11.23
CA LYS A 126 34.41 -1.93 11.34
C LYS A 126 33.51 -0.78 11.79
N HIS A 127 33.90 -0.05 12.84
CA HIS A 127 33.17 1.12 13.31
C HIS A 127 33.08 2.21 12.23
N ALA A 128 34.16 2.49 11.49
CA ALA A 128 34.13 3.48 10.41
C ALA A 128 33.19 3.06 9.26
N LEU A 129 33.11 1.76 8.95
CA LEU A 129 32.16 1.23 7.97
C LEU A 129 30.72 1.32 8.48
N ASP A 130 30.49 1.01 9.75
CA ASP A 130 29.16 1.09 10.37
C ASP A 130 28.64 2.55 10.34
N VAL A 131 29.47 3.53 10.74
CA VAL A 131 29.12 4.96 10.64
C VAL A 131 28.84 5.37 9.19
N ARG A 132 29.69 4.97 8.24
CA ARG A 132 29.49 5.32 6.82
C ARG A 132 28.22 4.69 6.24
N LYS A 133 27.86 3.49 6.70
CA LYS A 133 26.62 2.81 6.32
C LYS A 133 25.40 3.55 6.87
N GLU A 134 25.47 4.01 8.12
CA GLU A 134 24.42 4.83 8.74
C GLU A 134 24.25 6.17 8.01
N GLU A 135 25.33 6.90 7.74
CA GLU A 135 25.29 8.15 6.96
C GLU A 135 24.71 7.95 5.57
N PHE A 136 25.07 6.85 4.89
CA PHE A 136 24.52 6.52 3.58
C PHE A 136 23.02 6.22 3.66
N SER A 137 22.60 5.45 4.68
CA SER A 137 21.19 5.16 4.93
C SER A 137 20.40 6.45 5.20
N GLN A 138 20.94 7.36 6.02
CA GLN A 138 20.31 8.66 6.31
C GLN A 138 20.18 9.53 5.05
N LYS A 139 21.24 9.61 4.24
CA LYS A 139 21.18 10.35 2.96
C LYS A 139 20.16 9.73 2.02
N GLN A 140 20.09 8.41 1.95
CA GLN A 140 19.10 7.72 1.14
C GLN A 140 17.68 8.05 1.61
N THR A 141 17.42 8.02 2.93
CA THR A 141 16.10 8.39 3.47
C THR A 141 15.77 9.86 3.18
N GLU A 142 16.72 10.79 3.35
CA GLU A 142 16.52 12.20 3.01
C GLU A 142 16.16 12.41 1.53
N TYR A 143 16.83 11.71 0.60
CA TYR A 143 16.49 11.80 -0.82
C TYR A 143 15.10 11.24 -1.11
N THR A 144 14.73 10.12 -0.46
CA THR A 144 13.38 9.56 -0.60
C THR A 144 12.32 10.49 -0.02
N GLU A 145 12.58 11.14 1.10
CA GLU A 145 11.67 12.12 1.72
C GLU A 145 11.52 13.37 0.86
N LYS A 146 12.62 13.91 0.33
CA LYS A 146 12.59 15.04 -0.61
C LYS A 146 11.79 14.69 -1.86
N ALA A 147 12.01 13.51 -2.45
CA ALA A 147 11.24 13.03 -3.60
C ALA A 147 9.75 12.91 -3.28
N ALA A 148 9.40 12.32 -2.13
CA ALA A 148 8.02 12.22 -1.67
C ALA A 148 7.37 13.60 -1.43
N ASN A 149 8.12 14.57 -0.90
CA ASN A 149 7.64 15.94 -0.70
C ASN A 149 7.42 16.67 -2.02
N PHE A 150 8.30 16.48 -3.03
CA PHE A 150 8.09 17.02 -4.37
C PHE A 150 6.87 16.39 -5.05
N GLU A 151 6.69 15.07 -4.92
CA GLU A 151 5.52 14.40 -5.47
C GLU A 151 4.22 14.93 -4.85
N LYS A 152 4.18 15.08 -3.51
CA LYS A 152 3.05 15.70 -2.82
C LYS A 152 2.79 17.13 -3.30
N PHE A 153 3.84 17.94 -3.44
CA PHE A 153 3.71 19.31 -3.94
C PHE A 153 3.15 19.36 -5.37
N LEU A 154 3.59 18.47 -6.26
CA LEU A 154 3.08 18.36 -7.62
C LEU A 154 1.61 17.95 -7.62
N GLN A 155 1.23 16.95 -6.82
CA GLN A 155 -0.15 16.51 -6.66
C GLN A 155 -1.04 17.66 -6.15
N ASP A 156 -0.62 18.37 -5.09
CA ASP A 156 -1.35 19.52 -4.54
C ASP A 156 -1.46 20.66 -5.55
N SER A 157 -0.41 20.92 -6.31
CA SER A 157 -0.40 21.92 -7.38
C SER A 157 -1.39 21.57 -8.49
N ASP A 158 -1.41 20.31 -8.91
CA ASP A 158 -2.36 19.81 -9.90
C ASP A 158 -3.80 19.86 -9.39
N VAL A 159 -4.03 19.54 -8.10
CA VAL A 159 -5.35 19.66 -7.47
C VAL A 159 -5.79 21.13 -7.44
N ARG A 160 -4.91 22.06 -7.05
CA ARG A 160 -5.20 23.50 -7.08
C ARG A 160 -5.52 23.98 -8.50
N ARG A 161 -4.73 23.57 -9.50
CA ARG A 161 -4.95 23.91 -10.91
C ARG A 161 -6.28 23.36 -11.41
N ARG A 162 -6.59 22.08 -11.16
CA ARG A 162 -7.87 21.47 -11.55
C ARG A 162 -9.05 22.16 -10.88
N ARG A 163 -8.95 22.48 -9.60
CA ARG A 163 -9.98 23.22 -8.86
C ARG A 163 -10.21 24.61 -9.47
N ALA A 164 -9.15 25.34 -9.78
CA ALA A 164 -9.25 26.66 -10.42
C ALA A 164 -9.90 26.58 -11.81
N ILE A 165 -9.49 25.60 -12.64
CA ILE A 165 -10.07 25.39 -13.97
C ILE A 165 -11.56 25.04 -13.87
N LEU A 166 -11.94 24.14 -12.97
CA LEU A 166 -13.35 23.77 -12.78
C LEU A 166 -14.18 24.95 -12.28
N LYS A 167 -13.65 25.75 -11.34
CA LYS A 167 -14.31 26.97 -10.88
C LYS A 167 -14.51 27.97 -12.02
N TYR A 168 -13.48 28.22 -12.81
CA TYR A 168 -13.58 29.09 -13.99
C TYR A 168 -14.60 28.57 -15.01
N GLN A 169 -14.60 27.27 -15.31
CA GLN A 169 -15.54 26.69 -16.28
C GLN A 169 -16.99 26.74 -15.79
N THR A 170 -17.22 26.55 -14.49
CA THR A 170 -18.56 26.63 -13.89
C THR A 170 -19.05 28.07 -13.86
N GLU A 171 -18.22 29.02 -13.45
CA GLU A 171 -18.54 30.46 -13.49
C GLU A 171 -18.79 30.95 -14.92
N ALA A 172 -17.96 30.53 -15.89
CA ALA A 172 -18.16 30.90 -17.29
C ALA A 172 -19.52 30.43 -17.83
N LYS A 173 -19.89 29.16 -17.59
CA LYS A 173 -21.20 28.63 -17.97
C LYS A 173 -22.35 29.36 -17.26
N GLN A 174 -22.20 29.66 -15.97
CA GLN A 174 -23.21 30.41 -15.23
C GLN A 174 -23.38 31.83 -15.79
N ASN A 175 -22.29 32.50 -16.12
CA ASN A 175 -22.33 33.82 -16.75
C ASN A 175 -23.00 33.77 -18.12
N GLU A 176 -22.67 32.79 -18.97
CA GLU A 176 -23.35 32.59 -20.25
C GLU A 176 -24.87 32.42 -20.08
N LEU A 177 -25.30 31.61 -19.10
CA LEU A 177 -26.72 31.43 -18.79
C LEU A 177 -27.38 32.73 -18.34
N ARG A 178 -26.72 33.50 -17.46
CA ARG A 178 -27.23 34.80 -17.00
C ARG A 178 -27.28 35.83 -18.12
N ASP A 179 -26.29 35.86 -19.01
CA ASP A 179 -26.28 36.76 -20.16
C ASP A 179 -27.43 36.43 -21.12
N MET A 180 -27.72 35.15 -21.36
CA MET A 180 -28.90 34.76 -22.13
C MET A 180 -30.21 35.21 -21.47
N GLU A 181 -30.31 35.07 -20.14
CA GLU A 181 -31.49 35.51 -19.37
C GLU A 181 -31.65 37.02 -19.41
N ILE A 182 -30.58 37.79 -19.18
CA ILE A 182 -30.55 39.25 -19.29
C ILE A 182 -31.02 39.65 -20.69
N ASN A 183 -30.46 39.05 -21.74
CA ASN A 183 -30.85 39.36 -23.12
C ASN A 183 -32.32 39.05 -23.38
N LYS A 184 -32.85 37.95 -22.83
CA LYS A 184 -34.28 37.61 -22.94
C LYS A 184 -35.16 38.64 -22.23
N LEU A 185 -34.79 39.03 -21.01
CA LEU A 185 -35.52 40.02 -20.21
C LEU A 185 -35.48 41.41 -20.86
N VAL A 186 -34.33 41.82 -21.40
CA VAL A 186 -34.18 43.09 -22.13
C VAL A 186 -35.14 43.14 -23.32
N LYS A 187 -35.20 42.07 -24.14
CA LYS A 187 -36.14 41.99 -25.27
C LYS A 187 -37.59 42.09 -24.81
N GLN A 188 -37.98 41.36 -23.76
CA GLN A 188 -39.33 41.44 -23.21
C GLN A 188 -39.67 42.85 -22.69
N LEU A 189 -38.70 43.52 -22.09
CA LEU A 189 -38.85 44.89 -21.59
C LEU A 189 -39.06 45.86 -22.74
N GLU A 190 -38.26 45.75 -23.81
CA GLU A 190 -38.41 46.55 -25.03
C GLU A 190 -39.78 46.34 -25.68
N GLU A 191 -40.22 45.09 -25.84
CA GLU A 191 -41.56 44.76 -26.35
C GLU A 191 -42.67 45.41 -25.53
N LYS A 192 -42.58 45.30 -24.19
CA LYS A 192 -43.54 45.93 -23.27
C LYS A 192 -43.51 47.46 -23.36
N LYS A 193 -42.34 48.09 -23.46
CA LYS A 193 -42.19 49.54 -23.65
C LYS A 193 -42.82 50.01 -24.96
N ILE A 194 -42.56 49.31 -26.06
CA ILE A 194 -43.16 49.63 -27.37
C ILE A 194 -44.69 49.50 -27.29
N ARG A 195 -45.21 48.43 -26.67
CA ARG A 195 -46.65 48.26 -26.46
C ARG A 195 -47.25 49.36 -25.61
N GLN A 196 -46.58 49.75 -24.52
CA GLN A 196 -47.01 50.83 -23.65
C GLN A 196 -47.10 52.16 -24.40
N GLN A 197 -46.08 52.51 -25.19
CA GLN A 197 -46.09 53.73 -26.02
C GLN A 197 -47.24 53.72 -27.03
N LYS A 198 -47.42 52.62 -27.78
CA LYS A 198 -48.53 52.46 -28.72
C LYS A 198 -49.89 52.60 -28.04
N LEU A 199 -50.05 52.02 -26.85
CA LEU A 199 -51.31 52.11 -26.11
C LEU A 199 -51.53 53.52 -25.58
N HIS A 200 -50.48 54.18 -25.10
CA HIS A 200 -50.54 55.56 -24.62
C HIS A 200 -50.93 56.53 -25.74
N GLU A 201 -50.40 56.36 -26.94
CA GLU A 201 -50.82 57.13 -28.13
C GLU A 201 -52.29 56.87 -28.48
N LYS A 202 -52.75 55.62 -28.44
CA LYS A 202 -54.16 55.28 -28.68
C LYS A 202 -55.07 55.92 -27.64
N VAL A 203 -54.70 55.86 -26.36
CA VAL A 203 -55.45 56.51 -25.28
C VAL A 203 -55.51 58.02 -25.50
N LYS A 204 -54.39 58.67 -25.85
CA LYS A 204 -54.39 60.11 -26.18
C LYS A 204 -55.36 60.46 -27.31
N LYS A 205 -55.38 59.66 -28.38
CA LYS A 205 -56.32 59.86 -29.51
C LYS A 205 -57.77 59.64 -29.09
N LEU A 206 -58.04 58.60 -28.30
CA LEU A 206 -59.39 58.26 -27.83
C LEU A 206 -59.94 59.25 -26.81
N LYS A 207 -59.09 59.84 -25.96
CA LYS A 207 -59.48 60.85 -24.98
C LYS A 207 -60.14 62.08 -25.61
N LEU A 208 -59.70 62.49 -26.80
CA LEU A 208 -60.34 63.60 -27.53
C LEU A 208 -61.81 63.27 -27.87
N PHE A 209 -62.07 62.03 -28.27
CA PHE A 209 -63.43 61.57 -28.56
C PHE A 209 -64.23 61.38 -27.27
N GLU A 210 -63.62 60.88 -26.20
CA GLU A 210 -64.25 60.78 -24.88
C GLU A 210 -64.71 62.15 -24.37
N GLU A 211 -63.83 63.15 -24.38
CA GLU A 211 -64.16 64.52 -23.96
C GLU A 211 -65.26 65.14 -24.82
N PHE A 212 -65.22 64.90 -26.14
CA PHE A 212 -66.28 65.33 -27.04
C PHE A 212 -67.61 64.65 -26.71
N LEU A 213 -67.60 63.32 -26.56
CA LEU A 213 -68.80 62.53 -26.27
C LEU A 213 -69.41 62.92 -24.92
N LEU A 214 -68.61 63.12 -23.88
CA LEU A 214 -69.07 63.59 -22.57
C LEU A 214 -69.77 64.96 -22.70
N ARG A 215 -69.15 65.93 -23.38
CA ARG A 215 -69.79 67.23 -23.64
C ARG A 215 -71.09 67.10 -24.44
N THR A 216 -71.15 66.18 -25.41
CA THR A 216 -72.38 65.97 -26.18
C THR A 216 -73.48 65.30 -25.37
N VAL A 217 -73.14 64.36 -24.47
CA VAL A 217 -74.10 63.72 -23.58
C VAL A 217 -74.74 64.76 -22.65
N ASP A 218 -73.97 65.75 -22.17
CA ASP A 218 -74.50 66.84 -21.32
C ASP A 218 -75.49 67.77 -22.05
N ILE A 219 -75.40 67.85 -23.39
CA ILE A 219 -76.22 68.76 -24.22
C ILE A 219 -77.46 68.05 -24.77
N VAL A 220 -77.41 66.72 -24.92
CA VAL A 220 -78.45 65.93 -25.58
C VAL A 220 -79.57 65.58 -24.57
N PRO A 221 -80.85 65.88 -24.87
CA PRO A 221 -81.97 65.50 -24.02
C PRO A 221 -82.07 63.97 -23.87
N GLU A 222 -82.42 63.47 -22.67
CA GLU A 222 -82.47 62.04 -22.31
C GLU A 222 -83.26 61.14 -23.30
N ASN A 223 -84.18 61.72 -24.09
CA ASN A 223 -85.04 61.00 -25.03
C ASN A 223 -84.56 61.00 -26.49
N TYR A 224 -83.40 61.60 -26.82
CA TYR A 224 -82.94 61.77 -28.20
C TYR A 224 -82.16 60.56 -28.75
N LEU A 225 -81.38 59.90 -27.90
CA LEU A 225 -80.81 58.59 -28.22
C LEU A 225 -81.81 57.55 -27.73
N GLU A 226 -82.45 56.82 -28.62
CA GLU A 226 -83.27 55.65 -28.28
C GLU A 226 -82.38 54.58 -27.63
N TYR A 227 -82.02 54.78 -26.36
CA TYR A 227 -81.44 53.80 -25.43
C TYR A 227 -82.51 52.79 -24.99
N GLY A 228 -83.39 52.40 -25.90
CA GLY A 228 -84.35 51.33 -25.71
C GLY A 228 -83.64 50.00 -25.46
N VAL A 229 -84.39 49.03 -24.94
CA VAL A 229 -83.89 47.68 -24.61
C VAL A 229 -83.24 46.99 -25.82
N ASP A 230 -83.61 47.41 -27.04
CA ASP A 230 -83.16 46.87 -28.33
C ASP A 230 -82.10 47.73 -29.04
N SER A 231 -81.48 48.70 -28.36
CA SER A 231 -80.39 49.48 -28.94
C SER A 231 -79.20 48.58 -29.33
N PRO A 232 -78.62 48.72 -30.54
CA PRO A 232 -77.50 47.89 -31.00
C PRO A 232 -76.27 48.02 -30.08
N VAL A 233 -76.11 49.15 -29.41
CA VAL A 233 -75.04 49.37 -28.41
C VAL A 233 -75.23 48.45 -27.20
N LYS A 234 -76.46 48.30 -26.71
CA LYS A 234 -76.78 47.42 -25.57
C LYS A 234 -76.59 45.94 -25.93
N ALA A 235 -76.89 45.55 -27.17
CA ALA A 235 -76.62 44.20 -27.68
C ALA A 235 -75.11 43.89 -27.72
N ILE A 236 -74.28 44.86 -28.13
CA ILE A 236 -72.81 44.72 -28.13
C ILE A 236 -72.27 44.59 -26.70
N ILE A 237 -72.78 45.40 -25.76
CA ILE A 237 -72.38 45.33 -24.34
C ILE A 237 -72.71 43.95 -23.76
N ARG A 238 -73.95 43.46 -23.94
CA ARG A 238 -74.34 42.12 -23.46
C ARG A 238 -73.48 41.00 -24.06
N ARG A 239 -73.11 41.11 -25.34
CA ARG A 239 -72.21 40.13 -25.98
C ARG A 239 -70.82 40.17 -25.35
N TYR A 240 -70.30 41.37 -25.08
CA TYR A 240 -69.02 41.53 -24.40
C TYR A 240 -69.06 40.94 -22.98
N GLU A 241 -70.12 41.21 -22.22
CA GLU A 241 -70.31 40.64 -20.88
C GLU A 241 -70.30 39.11 -20.92
N THR A 242 -71.10 38.49 -21.80
CA THR A 242 -71.09 37.04 -21.98
C THR A 242 -69.71 36.52 -22.36
N LEU A 243 -69.03 37.17 -23.31
CA LEU A 243 -67.69 36.75 -23.72
C LEU A 243 -66.67 36.89 -22.57
N SER A 244 -66.75 37.97 -21.79
CA SER A 244 -65.90 38.20 -20.63
C SER A 244 -66.11 37.12 -19.56
N LEU A 245 -67.36 36.79 -19.25
CA LEU A 245 -67.70 35.72 -18.31
C LEU A 245 -67.20 34.35 -18.81
N THR A 246 -67.36 34.04 -20.10
CA THR A 246 -66.81 32.80 -20.66
C THR A 246 -65.29 32.76 -20.60
N ASN A 247 -64.63 33.90 -20.84
CA ASN A 247 -63.18 33.99 -20.79
C ASN A 247 -62.67 33.82 -19.35
N GLU A 248 -63.33 34.42 -18.36
CA GLU A 248 -63.02 34.23 -16.94
C GLU A 248 -63.17 32.76 -16.53
N SER A 249 -64.27 32.11 -16.95
CA SER A 249 -64.46 30.66 -16.73
C SER A 249 -63.35 29.82 -17.36
N LEU A 250 -62.93 30.14 -18.59
CA LEU A 250 -61.83 29.45 -19.26
C LEU A 250 -60.49 29.67 -18.54
N VAL A 251 -60.21 30.90 -18.09
CA VAL A 251 -58.99 31.20 -17.32
C VAL A 251 -58.98 30.43 -16.02
N ASN A 252 -60.09 30.38 -15.29
CA ASN A 252 -60.21 29.61 -14.05
C ASN A 252 -60.03 28.09 -14.30
N ASN A 253 -60.56 27.57 -15.40
CA ASN A 253 -60.33 26.17 -15.77
C ASN A 253 -58.86 25.91 -16.10
N LEU A 254 -58.19 26.84 -16.79
CA LEU A 254 -56.76 26.74 -17.08
C LEU A 254 -55.90 26.77 -15.81
N THR A 255 -56.25 27.60 -14.82
CA THR A 255 -55.54 27.62 -13.53
C THR A 255 -55.70 26.31 -12.78
N VAL A 256 -56.94 25.77 -12.71
CA VAL A 256 -57.18 24.47 -12.07
C VAL A 256 -56.39 23.35 -12.76
N LEU A 257 -56.38 23.32 -14.10
CA LEU A 257 -55.60 22.33 -14.85
C LEU A 257 -54.08 22.49 -14.65
N ALA A 258 -53.60 23.73 -14.51
CA ALA A 258 -52.20 23.99 -14.20
C ALA A 258 -51.82 23.47 -12.80
N ASP A 259 -52.67 23.70 -11.80
CA ASP A 259 -52.48 23.20 -10.44
C ASP A 259 -52.52 21.65 -10.41
N GLU A 260 -53.44 21.02 -11.15
CA GLU A 260 -53.48 19.56 -11.31
C GLU A 260 -52.21 19.01 -11.98
N GLN A 261 -51.67 19.72 -12.96
CA GLN A 261 -50.43 19.35 -13.63
C GLN A 261 -49.24 19.44 -12.66
N GLU A 262 -49.16 20.52 -11.87
CA GLU A 262 -48.12 20.69 -10.86
C GLU A 262 -48.20 19.60 -9.78
N ASN A 263 -49.40 19.27 -9.31
CA ASN A 263 -49.61 18.18 -8.35
C ASN A 263 -49.13 16.83 -8.90
N LYS A 264 -49.51 16.49 -10.14
CA LYS A 264 -49.04 15.25 -10.80
C LYS A 264 -47.53 15.24 -11.01
N GLN A 265 -46.93 16.38 -11.30
CA GLN A 265 -45.49 16.52 -11.43
C GLN A 265 -44.79 16.25 -10.10
N HIS A 266 -45.31 16.80 -9.00
CA HIS A 266 -44.81 16.51 -7.65
C HIS A 266 -44.98 15.04 -7.25
N GLU A 267 -46.12 14.42 -7.55
CA GLU A 267 -46.34 12.99 -7.30
C GLU A 267 -45.32 12.12 -8.05
N LEU A 268 -45.05 12.46 -9.32
CA LEU A 268 -44.06 11.78 -10.14
C LEU A 268 -42.65 11.94 -9.58
N GLU A 269 -42.27 13.14 -9.15
CA GLU A 269 -40.97 13.41 -8.53
C GLU A 269 -40.79 12.64 -7.22
N ASN A 270 -41.83 12.61 -6.38
CA ASN A 270 -41.81 11.82 -5.14
C ASN A 270 -41.64 10.31 -5.44
N LEU A 271 -42.36 9.79 -6.43
CA LEU A 271 -42.23 8.39 -6.84
C LEU A 271 -40.83 8.08 -7.40
N GLN A 272 -40.24 9.01 -8.17
CA GLN A 272 -38.85 8.87 -8.63
C GLN A 272 -37.85 8.85 -7.47
N GLN A 273 -38.01 9.76 -6.49
CA GLN A 273 -37.16 9.79 -5.30
C GLN A 273 -37.27 8.49 -4.47
N GLN A 274 -38.48 7.97 -4.30
CA GLN A 274 -38.71 6.68 -3.63
C GLN A 274 -38.03 5.53 -4.38
N HIS A 275 -38.18 5.48 -5.70
CA HIS A 275 -37.53 4.47 -6.53
C HIS A 275 -36.00 4.56 -6.45
N ASP A 276 -35.44 5.76 -6.51
CA ASP A 276 -33.99 5.95 -6.39
C ASP A 276 -33.48 5.55 -5.00
N THR A 277 -34.24 5.83 -3.96
CA THR A 277 -33.94 5.37 -2.59
C THR A 277 -33.95 3.85 -2.49
N LEU A 278 -34.99 3.18 -3.01
CA LEU A 278 -35.08 1.72 -3.04
C LEU A 278 -33.93 1.10 -3.84
N LYS A 279 -33.55 1.72 -4.97
CA LYS A 279 -32.43 1.27 -5.78
C LYS A 279 -31.10 1.39 -5.01
N LEU A 280 -30.90 2.46 -4.25
CA LEU A 280 -29.72 2.61 -3.39
C LEU A 280 -29.70 1.55 -2.29
N MET A 281 -30.84 1.29 -1.63
CA MET A 281 -30.96 0.21 -0.64
C MET A 281 -30.61 -1.15 -1.24
N MET A 282 -31.22 -1.52 -2.37
CA MET A 282 -30.95 -2.78 -3.06
C MET A 282 -29.48 -2.90 -3.51
N THR A 283 -28.88 -1.80 -3.96
CA THR A 283 -27.44 -1.79 -4.31
C THR A 283 -26.57 -2.00 -3.08
N SER A 284 -26.94 -1.43 -1.93
CA SER A 284 -26.26 -1.66 -0.66
C SER A 284 -26.38 -3.12 -0.21
N GLU A 285 -27.58 -3.71 -0.26
CA GLU A 285 -27.79 -5.13 0.03
C GLU A 285 -26.98 -6.04 -0.89
N LEU A 286 -26.96 -5.76 -2.19
CA LEU A 286 -26.13 -6.49 -3.15
C LEU A 286 -24.63 -6.42 -2.80
N SER A 287 -24.15 -5.24 -2.40
CA SER A 287 -22.74 -5.07 -2.00
C SER A 287 -22.39 -5.85 -0.72
N GLN A 288 -23.33 -5.91 0.25
CA GLN A 288 -23.15 -6.71 1.46
C GLN A 288 -23.12 -8.20 1.13
N LEU A 289 -24.04 -8.68 0.31
CA LEU A 289 -24.07 -10.08 -0.13
C LEU A 289 -22.81 -10.48 -0.91
N GLN A 290 -22.27 -9.58 -1.73
CA GLN A 290 -21.00 -9.80 -2.42
C GLN A 290 -19.83 -9.89 -1.45
N MET A 291 -19.77 -9.00 -0.46
CA MET A 291 -18.75 -9.04 0.58
C MET A 291 -18.80 -10.34 1.38
N ASP A 292 -20.00 -10.77 1.78
CA ASP A 292 -20.19 -12.04 2.51
C ASP A 292 -19.78 -13.25 1.67
N TYR A 293 -20.12 -13.23 0.37
CA TYR A 293 -19.70 -14.26 -0.57
C TYR A 293 -18.17 -14.31 -0.68
N ASP A 294 -17.49 -13.17 -0.82
CA ASP A 294 -16.04 -13.10 -0.92
C ASP A 294 -15.35 -13.59 0.36
N ILE A 295 -15.90 -13.23 1.53
CA ILE A 295 -15.42 -13.72 2.83
C ILE A 295 -15.57 -15.25 2.90
N LEU A 296 -16.70 -15.79 2.48
CA LEU A 296 -16.94 -17.24 2.52
C LEU A 296 -16.05 -17.99 1.54
N LEU A 297 -15.85 -17.44 0.35
CA LEU A 297 -14.94 -17.96 -0.66
C LEU A 297 -13.50 -18.02 -0.14
N GLU A 298 -13.03 -16.94 0.51
CA GLU A 298 -11.68 -16.89 1.08
C GLU A 298 -11.52 -17.88 2.23
N LYS A 299 -12.52 -18.00 3.12
CA LYS A 299 -12.53 -19.04 4.16
C LYS A 299 -12.45 -20.44 3.56
N ASN A 300 -13.17 -20.71 2.47
CA ASN A 300 -13.14 -22.01 1.80
C ASN A 300 -11.74 -22.31 1.26
N LYS A 301 -11.10 -21.37 0.56
CA LYS A 301 -9.70 -21.51 0.10
C LYS A 301 -8.73 -21.77 1.26
N GLN A 302 -8.89 -21.06 2.37
CA GLN A 302 -8.05 -21.28 3.57
C GLN A 302 -8.22 -22.70 4.13
N LEU A 303 -9.45 -23.22 4.15
CA LEU A 303 -9.72 -24.60 4.58
C LEU A 303 -9.15 -25.63 3.61
N GLU A 304 -9.26 -25.40 2.30
CA GLU A 304 -8.65 -26.27 1.29
C GLU A 304 -7.12 -26.31 1.41
N LEU A 305 -6.48 -25.16 1.66
CA LEU A 305 -5.04 -25.09 1.90
C LEU A 305 -4.64 -25.87 3.16
N LYS A 306 -5.36 -25.69 4.27
CA LYS A 306 -5.13 -26.44 5.52
C LYS A 306 -5.29 -27.94 5.30
N PHE A 307 -6.37 -28.35 4.65
CA PHE A 307 -6.63 -29.75 4.34
C PHE A 307 -5.51 -30.37 3.49
N ASN A 308 -5.02 -29.66 2.48
CA ASN A 308 -3.92 -30.14 1.65
C ASN A 308 -2.58 -30.23 2.42
N LEU A 309 -2.32 -29.28 3.32
CA LEU A 309 -1.15 -29.32 4.20
C LEU A 309 -1.21 -30.55 5.11
N ASP A 310 -2.33 -30.75 5.80
CA ASP A 310 -2.54 -31.87 6.72
C ASP A 310 -2.44 -33.20 5.97
N LYS A 311 -3.07 -33.31 4.79
CA LYS A 311 -2.95 -34.48 3.91
C LYS A 311 -1.49 -34.76 3.53
N GLY A 312 -0.70 -33.72 3.26
CA GLY A 312 0.74 -33.84 3.02
C GLY A 312 1.49 -34.37 4.24
N GLN A 313 1.17 -33.86 5.44
CA GLN A 313 1.75 -34.32 6.70
C GLN A 313 1.41 -35.80 6.98
N PHE A 314 0.14 -36.20 6.82
CA PHE A 314 -0.28 -37.59 6.97
C PHE A 314 0.44 -38.52 5.99
N ARG A 315 0.62 -38.09 4.73
CA ARG A 315 1.38 -38.86 3.75
C ARG A 315 2.85 -39.03 4.17
N ASN A 316 3.49 -37.97 4.66
CA ASN A 316 4.87 -38.03 5.13
C ASN A 316 5.01 -38.97 6.34
N GLN A 317 4.14 -38.82 7.34
CA GLN A 317 4.12 -39.73 8.52
C GLN A 317 3.88 -41.18 8.10
N SER A 318 2.96 -41.43 7.17
CA SER A 318 2.71 -42.77 6.64
C SER A 318 3.93 -43.35 5.93
N VAL A 319 4.68 -42.54 5.17
CA VAL A 319 5.93 -42.97 4.51
C VAL A 319 7.02 -43.24 5.54
N GLU A 320 7.17 -42.41 6.57
CA GLU A 320 8.13 -42.62 7.66
C GLU A 320 7.85 -43.92 8.40
N VAL A 321 6.59 -44.19 8.76
CA VAL A 321 6.18 -45.44 9.41
C VAL A 321 6.43 -46.63 8.48
N ALA A 322 6.07 -46.55 7.20
CA ALA A 322 6.33 -47.61 6.24
C ALA A 322 7.83 -47.88 6.06
N SER A 323 8.66 -46.83 5.98
CA SER A 323 10.12 -46.93 5.91
C SER A 323 10.72 -47.58 7.16
N LEU A 324 10.21 -47.23 8.34
CA LEU A 324 10.61 -47.85 9.61
C LEU A 324 10.27 -49.34 9.63
N LEU A 325 9.05 -49.71 9.23
CA LEU A 325 8.62 -51.11 9.13
C LEU A 325 9.46 -51.91 8.13
N MET A 326 9.79 -51.32 6.97
CA MET A 326 10.68 -51.92 5.99
C MET A 326 12.08 -52.10 6.55
N SER A 327 12.61 -51.11 7.27
CA SER A 327 13.93 -51.19 7.90
C SER A 327 13.98 -52.27 8.98
N ILE A 328 12.93 -52.40 9.80
CA ILE A 328 12.80 -53.49 10.78
C ILE A 328 12.74 -54.83 10.07
N THR A 329 11.98 -54.95 8.98
CA THR A 329 11.89 -56.21 8.22
C THR A 329 13.25 -56.59 7.64
N ASN A 330 13.93 -55.66 6.97
CA ASN A 330 15.27 -55.86 6.42
C ASN A 330 16.30 -56.25 7.49
N LEU A 331 16.27 -55.60 8.67
CA LEU A 331 17.17 -55.94 9.79
C LEU A 331 16.85 -57.32 10.36
N SER A 332 15.56 -57.67 10.49
CA SER A 332 15.14 -58.99 10.99
C SER A 332 15.54 -60.13 10.06
N GLU A 333 15.53 -59.90 8.73
CA GLU A 333 16.07 -60.84 7.73
C GLU A 333 17.58 -61.06 7.92
N GLN A 334 18.34 -59.98 8.16
CA GLN A 334 19.78 -60.08 8.40
C GLN A 334 20.12 -60.72 9.76
N CYS A 335 19.27 -60.53 10.75
CA CYS A 335 19.41 -61.05 12.10
C CYS A 335 18.71 -62.41 12.28
N HIS A 336 18.53 -63.20 11.22
CA HIS A 336 17.80 -64.45 11.32
C HIS A 336 18.59 -65.54 12.08
N LEU A 337 18.12 -65.90 13.29
CA LEU A 337 18.61 -67.07 14.03
C LEU A 337 17.86 -68.34 13.62
N LYS A 338 18.55 -69.49 13.63
CA LYS A 338 18.03 -70.80 13.16
C LYS A 338 16.80 -71.33 13.91
N HIS A 339 16.43 -70.72 15.03
CA HIS A 339 15.34 -71.15 15.91
C HIS A 339 14.01 -70.47 15.57
N PHE A 340 14.03 -69.37 14.80
CA PHE A 340 12.84 -68.67 14.36
C PHE A 340 12.30 -69.30 13.05
N ARG A 341 10.97 -69.42 12.94
CA ARG A 341 10.29 -69.85 11.71
C ARG A 341 10.16 -68.68 10.72
N SER A 342 9.80 -69.04 9.48
CA SER A 342 9.69 -68.18 8.28
C SER A 342 9.42 -66.70 8.54
N ILE A 343 10.29 -65.85 7.99
CA ILE A 343 10.34 -64.39 8.21
C ILE A 343 9.10 -63.65 7.69
N ASP A 344 8.45 -64.20 6.66
CA ASP A 344 7.34 -63.56 5.95
C ASP A 344 6.03 -63.50 6.77
N GLU A 345 5.85 -64.39 7.76
CA GLU A 345 4.64 -64.49 8.58
C GLU A 345 4.83 -63.94 10.01
N ALA A 346 6.04 -63.50 10.37
CA ALA A 346 6.36 -63.05 11.72
C ALA A 346 5.75 -61.67 12.03
N GLU A 347 5.11 -61.56 13.19
CA GLU A 347 4.52 -60.30 13.69
C GLU A 347 5.62 -59.28 14.04
N LEU A 348 5.33 -57.97 13.96
CA LEU A 348 6.33 -56.90 14.13
C LEU A 348 7.13 -57.02 15.44
N LEU A 349 6.46 -57.37 16.54
CA LEU A 349 7.10 -57.56 17.84
C LEU A 349 8.11 -58.71 17.81
N GLN A 350 7.79 -59.80 17.13
CA GLN A 350 8.68 -60.96 16.99
C GLN A 350 9.92 -60.60 16.16
N LYS A 351 9.76 -59.78 15.10
CA LYS A 351 10.89 -59.26 14.30
C LYS A 351 11.83 -58.38 15.13
N LEU A 352 11.30 -57.58 16.06
CA LEU A 352 12.11 -56.77 16.98
C LEU A 352 12.82 -57.61 18.04
N ASP A 353 12.15 -58.63 18.59
CA ASP A 353 12.76 -59.55 19.56
C ASP A 353 13.91 -60.35 18.92
N MET A 354 13.79 -60.77 17.65
CA MET A 354 14.89 -61.38 16.89
C MET A 354 16.10 -60.46 16.77
N ILE A 355 15.89 -59.20 16.38
CA ILE A 355 16.97 -58.21 16.24
C ILE A 355 17.65 -58.00 17.60
N LYS A 356 16.86 -57.89 18.68
CA LYS A 356 17.36 -57.72 20.05
C LYS A 356 18.20 -58.92 20.50
N GLU A 357 17.72 -60.15 20.34
CA GLU A 357 18.46 -61.36 20.71
C GLU A 357 19.75 -61.50 19.91
N PHE A 358 19.73 -61.25 18.60
CA PHE A 358 20.91 -61.26 17.75
C PHE A 358 21.97 -60.26 18.21
N ILE A 359 21.56 -59.01 18.52
CA ILE A 359 22.48 -57.98 19.03
C ILE A 359 23.07 -58.42 20.38
N LEU A 360 22.25 -58.98 21.28
CA LEU A 360 22.73 -59.44 22.59
C LEU A 360 23.74 -60.58 22.45
N GLU A 361 23.47 -61.58 21.61
CA GLU A 361 24.39 -62.68 21.31
C GLU A 361 25.70 -62.16 20.72
N LYS A 362 25.64 -61.28 19.69
CA LYS A 362 26.84 -60.70 19.09
C LYS A 362 27.64 -59.83 20.05
N SER A 363 26.99 -59.08 20.95
CA SER A 363 27.70 -58.30 21.97
C SER A 363 28.41 -59.19 22.99
N GLN A 364 27.82 -60.35 23.33
CA GLN A 364 28.46 -61.32 24.21
C GLN A 364 29.68 -61.94 23.52
N VAL A 365 29.55 -62.29 22.24
CA VAL A 365 30.68 -62.80 21.43
C VAL A 365 31.79 -61.76 21.29
N GLU A 366 31.46 -60.48 21.07
CA GLU A 366 32.44 -59.39 21.02
C GLU A 366 33.16 -59.20 22.36
N LYS A 367 32.43 -59.20 23.48
CA LYS A 367 33.04 -59.12 24.83
C LYS A 367 34.00 -60.27 25.10
N LEU A 368 33.65 -61.49 24.67
CA LEU A 368 34.53 -62.64 24.77
C LEU A 368 35.75 -62.53 23.84
N ALA A 369 35.57 -62.03 22.61
CA ALA A 369 36.65 -61.82 21.65
C ALA A 369 37.61 -60.69 22.07
N THR A 370 37.09 -59.62 22.67
CA THR A 370 37.89 -58.49 23.19
C THR A 370 38.68 -58.90 24.42
N HIS A 371 38.10 -59.66 25.36
CA HIS A 371 38.84 -60.31 26.44
C HIS A 371 39.96 -61.22 25.94
N LEU A 372 39.72 -61.99 24.87
CA LEU A 372 40.76 -62.81 24.23
C LEU A 372 41.82 -61.99 23.47
N SER A 373 41.50 -60.77 23.05
CA SER A 373 42.43 -59.86 22.37
C SER A 373 43.29 -59.04 23.34
N GLU A 374 42.77 -58.73 24.54
CA GLU A 374 43.54 -58.10 25.62
C GLU A 374 44.57 -59.07 26.24
N GLU A 375 44.35 -60.39 26.13
CA GLU A 375 45.27 -61.43 26.61
C GLU A 375 46.32 -61.91 25.58
N ARG A 376 46.47 -61.24 24.44
CA ARG A 376 47.56 -61.55 23.47
C ARG A 376 48.44 -60.33 23.15
N PRO A 377 49.59 -60.18 23.82
CA PRO A 377 50.72 -59.52 23.19
C PRO A 377 51.28 -60.44 22.09
N SER A 378 51.32 -59.90 20.87
CA SER A 378 52.22 -60.21 19.76
C SER A 378 52.61 -61.66 19.51
N LEU A 379 52.35 -62.16 18.29
CA LEU A 379 53.38 -62.74 17.42
C LEU A 379 52.80 -63.09 16.04
N PHE A 380 53.56 -62.72 15.01
CA PHE A 380 53.44 -62.98 13.57
C PHE A 380 52.65 -61.98 12.71
N ASN A 381 53.39 -60.93 12.31
CA ASN A 381 53.23 -60.22 11.04
C ASN A 381 54.42 -60.59 10.14
N LEU A 382 54.11 -61.11 8.95
CA LEU A 382 54.79 -61.10 7.63
C LEU A 382 54.16 -62.29 6.87
N ASP A 383 53.51 -62.17 5.72
CA ASP A 383 53.94 -61.38 4.57
C ASP A 383 52.81 -60.69 3.79
N ASP A 384 53.29 -59.63 3.16
CA ASP A 384 52.71 -58.64 2.29
C ASP A 384 52.62 -59.16 0.83
N GLN A 385 51.80 -58.48 0.02
CA GLN A 385 51.61 -58.60 -1.44
C GLN A 385 50.75 -59.77 -1.95
N THR A 386 49.72 -59.61 -2.80
CA THR A 386 49.24 -58.53 -3.66
C THR A 386 47.78 -58.82 -4.05
N LEU A 387 46.97 -57.78 -4.28
CA LEU A 387 46.14 -57.64 -5.50
C LEU A 387 45.52 -56.23 -5.54
N LYS A 388 46.14 -55.39 -6.36
CA LYS A 388 45.61 -54.10 -6.80
C LYS A 388 44.38 -54.35 -7.68
N HIS A 389 43.24 -53.71 -7.42
CA HIS A 389 42.55 -52.95 -8.47
C HIS A 389 41.42 -52.03 -7.97
N LYS A 390 41.54 -50.77 -8.43
CA LYS A 390 40.48 -49.84 -8.87
C LYS A 390 39.61 -49.17 -7.80
N ARG A 391 40.18 -48.09 -7.26
CA ARG A 391 39.42 -46.86 -6.98
C ARG A 391 38.71 -46.40 -8.26
N THR A 392 37.39 -46.37 -8.24
CA THR A 392 36.61 -45.48 -9.11
C THR A 392 35.87 -44.49 -8.22
N SER A 393 36.30 -43.24 -8.37
CA SER A 393 35.58 -42.04 -7.97
C SER A 393 34.15 -42.10 -8.49
N LYS A 394 33.15 -42.04 -7.60
CA LYS A 394 31.77 -41.70 -7.97
C LYS A 394 31.48 -40.28 -7.47
N LYS A 395 31.37 -39.38 -8.44
CA LYS A 395 30.88 -38.01 -8.34
C LYS A 395 29.45 -37.98 -7.74
N PRO A 396 29.03 -36.86 -7.14
CA PRO A 396 27.67 -36.69 -6.65
C PRO A 396 26.65 -36.75 -7.79
N PHE A 397 25.60 -37.53 -7.58
CA PHE A 397 24.45 -37.61 -8.47
C PHE A 397 23.64 -36.32 -8.33
N LYS A 398 23.69 -35.46 -9.36
CA LYS A 398 22.79 -34.33 -9.52
C LYS A 398 21.39 -34.87 -9.80
N ILE A 399 20.42 -34.57 -8.93
CA ILE A 399 19.00 -34.69 -9.24
C ILE A 399 18.70 -33.59 -10.27
N LYS A 400 18.39 -34.01 -11.50
CA LYS A 400 17.70 -33.17 -12.49
C LYS A 400 16.27 -32.97 -11.98
N VAL A 401 15.93 -31.73 -11.66
CA VAL A 401 14.54 -31.26 -11.65
C VAL A 401 14.08 -31.32 -13.10
N SER A 402 13.26 -32.30 -13.45
CA SER A 402 12.46 -32.26 -14.66
C SER A 402 11.21 -31.44 -14.35
N GLU A 403 11.13 -30.25 -14.93
CA GLU A 403 9.89 -29.52 -15.13
C GLU A 403 8.85 -30.46 -15.74
N VAL A 404 7.79 -30.73 -14.99
CA VAL A 404 6.55 -31.22 -15.59
C VAL A 404 5.89 -29.99 -16.21
N GLN A 405 6.00 -29.88 -17.52
CA GLN A 405 5.12 -29.05 -18.33
C GLN A 405 3.69 -29.55 -18.10
N HIS A 406 2.90 -28.78 -17.35
CA HIS A 406 1.45 -28.92 -17.40
C HIS A 406 0.99 -28.38 -18.76
N GLN A 407 0.66 -29.31 -19.66
CA GLN A 407 -0.17 -29.04 -20.81
C GLN A 407 -1.53 -28.52 -20.33
N ASP A 408 -1.85 -27.31 -20.80
CA ASP A 408 -3.18 -26.72 -20.77
C ASP A 408 -4.21 -27.70 -21.32
N ASN A 409 -5.03 -28.27 -20.44
CA ASN A 409 -6.26 -28.93 -20.85
C ASN A 409 -7.39 -27.89 -20.89
N LYS A 410 -7.44 -27.13 -22.00
CA LYS A 410 -8.61 -26.35 -22.39
C LYS A 410 -9.68 -27.30 -22.88
N ASN A 411 -10.62 -27.66 -22.01
CA ASN A 411 -12.04 -27.76 -22.35
C ASN A 411 -12.83 -28.27 -21.14
N SER A 412 -13.75 -27.44 -20.65
CA SER A 412 -15.14 -27.83 -20.39
C SER A 412 -15.84 -26.80 -19.49
N ASN A 413 -16.96 -26.28 -20.01
CA ASN A 413 -18.12 -25.78 -19.28
C ASN A 413 -18.08 -24.38 -18.66
N ASN A 414 -18.05 -23.37 -19.54
CA ASN A 414 -18.66 -22.08 -19.27
C ASN A 414 -20.16 -22.14 -19.68
N ARG A 415 -21.03 -22.62 -18.79
CA ARG A 415 -22.48 -22.41 -18.90
C ARG A 415 -22.77 -20.94 -18.53
N ARG A 416 -22.67 -20.06 -19.52
CA ARG A 416 -23.37 -18.77 -19.48
C ARG A 416 -24.87 -19.05 -19.53
N VAL A 417 -25.54 -18.93 -18.40
CA VAL A 417 -26.98 -18.67 -18.38
C VAL A 417 -27.15 -17.22 -18.80
N SER A 418 -27.48 -17.02 -20.08
CA SER A 418 -28.01 -15.76 -20.59
C SER A 418 -29.40 -15.56 -19.99
N ILE A 419 -29.52 -14.72 -18.98
CA ILE A 419 -30.80 -14.13 -18.61
C ILE A 419 -31.13 -13.08 -19.66
N VAL A 420 -32.24 -13.36 -20.35
CA VAL A 420 -32.85 -12.54 -21.39
C VAL A 420 -33.33 -11.23 -20.78
N GLU A 421 -32.82 -10.11 -21.28
CA GLU A 421 -33.45 -8.79 -21.11
C GLU A 421 -34.80 -8.81 -21.86
N ALA A 422 -35.89 -8.81 -21.10
CA ALA A 422 -37.19 -8.42 -21.61
C ALA A 422 -37.29 -6.89 -21.56
N LYS A 423 -37.35 -6.26 -22.73
CA LYS A 423 -37.85 -4.89 -22.90
C LYS A 423 -39.36 -4.90 -22.66
N ILE A 424 -39.82 -4.14 -21.66
CA ILE A 424 -41.09 -3.40 -21.68
C ILE A 424 -40.74 -1.96 -21.30
#